data_AF-A0A564YL05-F1
#
_entry.id   AF-A0A564YL05-F1
#
_cell.length_a   1.000
_cell.length_b   1.000
_cell.length_c   1.000
_cell.angle_alpha   90.00
_cell.angle_beta   90.00
_cell.angle_gamma   90.00
#
_symmetry.space_group_name_H-M   'P 1'
#
loop_
_entity.id
_entity.type
_entity.pdbx_description
1 polymer ?
#
loop_
_entity_poly.entity_id
_entity_poly.type
_entity_poly.pdbx_seq_one_letter_code
_entity_poly.pdbx_strand_id
1 'polypeptide(L)'
;MQYYLQPVRLFHLALGNYDLELAESLAERSQLDPKEYLPVLAQLRAITSNVDGDTNSNIAYQHARIDLLLQRYSSALRGLHLAGPEHWNEFCDVVEKQGLFSEALNLLQQGSSQFSEISNRWAEALVASQHLVSAGEVHLRAGHFASAARLFITTHSVQLWRLTVDRVLEAKQTEHVKATDENTQSLSHEDICSQARKLANGLRSLGRFEEAASLYSDYLRDYENAACAAAEGGFWLEAHRWAEHATNSTDVDAKVREISLKAYSDFAARVTHDSDEFHRFFDRLLEVRAGLKEKALNAAAGFGDEAYDNTESELFSDAGSVVSDYSKCSRNSQYSKVSGRSRKNRRKRDRRRWTTKPGSKYEEVALIQVLHTTITSCQRLFESVRELVKELWRCGLPEEATTLARQANSLLLTHRASLSIIWCNDITGALAAEKNDDEETNFIIPTRRYPFHESFLLFPPTLTTRHIDCDFL
;
A
#
# COMPACT_ATOMS: atom_id res chain seq x y z
N MET A 1 44.50 -22.42 -21.22
CA MET A 1 43.85 -21.49 -20.28
C MET A 1 43.77 -20.06 -20.82
N GLN A 2 44.85 -19.50 -21.41
CA GLN A 2 44.83 -18.17 -22.07
C GLN A 2 43.77 -18.01 -23.18
N TYR A 3 43.30 -19.11 -23.79
CA TYR A 3 42.33 -19.08 -24.89
C TYR A 3 40.87 -18.87 -24.45
N TYR A 4 40.54 -18.94 -23.16
CA TYR A 4 39.14 -18.89 -22.70
C TYR A 4 38.82 -17.74 -21.72
N LEU A 5 39.83 -17.09 -21.13
CA LEU A 5 39.65 -16.01 -20.15
C LEU A 5 40.69 -14.91 -20.38
N GLN A 6 40.27 -13.66 -20.20
CA GLN A 6 41.16 -12.50 -20.29
C GLN A 6 42.26 -12.55 -19.21
N PRO A 7 43.50 -12.13 -19.50
CA PRO A 7 44.62 -12.11 -18.55
C PRO A 7 44.29 -11.48 -17.19
N VAL A 8 43.64 -10.30 -17.20
CA VAL A 8 43.19 -9.59 -15.98
C VAL A 8 42.25 -10.45 -15.13
N ARG A 9 41.32 -11.18 -15.78
CA ARG A 9 40.37 -12.04 -15.07
C ARG A 9 41.04 -13.27 -14.46
N LEU A 10 42.07 -13.82 -15.11
CA LEU A 10 42.87 -14.90 -14.55
C LEU A 10 43.66 -14.43 -13.32
N PHE A 11 44.26 -13.23 -13.39
CA PHE A 11 44.93 -12.61 -12.25
C PHE A 11 43.97 -12.37 -11.07
N HIS A 12 42.79 -11.80 -11.32
CA HIS A 12 41.76 -11.59 -10.29
C HIS A 12 41.25 -12.90 -9.66
N LEU A 13 41.11 -13.97 -10.46
CA LEU A 13 40.74 -15.29 -9.94
C LEU A 13 41.83 -15.87 -9.04
N ALA A 14 43.09 -15.70 -9.41
CA ALA A 14 44.23 -16.14 -8.60
C ALA A 14 44.34 -15.38 -7.27
N LEU A 15 44.20 -14.05 -7.33
CA LEU A 15 44.11 -13.19 -6.12
C LEU A 15 42.99 -13.65 -5.19
N GLY A 16 41.86 -14.08 -5.75
CA GLY A 16 40.73 -14.58 -4.97
C GLY A 16 40.96 -15.86 -4.19
N ASN A 17 42.11 -16.53 -4.34
CA ASN A 17 42.57 -17.66 -3.51
C ASN A 17 43.47 -17.21 -2.36
N TYR A 18 43.74 -15.90 -2.25
CA TYR A 18 44.64 -15.28 -1.27
C TYR A 18 46.11 -15.72 -1.35
N ASP A 19 46.50 -16.41 -2.43
CA ASP A 19 47.88 -16.80 -2.72
C ASP A 19 48.52 -15.79 -3.70
N LEU A 20 49.38 -14.92 -3.18
CA LEU A 20 50.04 -13.87 -3.95
C LEU A 20 51.11 -14.41 -4.91
N GLU A 21 51.73 -15.56 -4.61
CA GLU A 21 52.74 -16.18 -5.48
C GLU A 21 52.05 -16.83 -6.69
N LEU A 22 50.92 -17.49 -6.45
CA LEU A 22 50.06 -18.00 -7.52
C LEU A 22 49.55 -16.87 -8.42
N ALA A 23 49.14 -15.74 -7.83
CA ALA A 23 48.69 -14.58 -8.59
C ALA A 23 49.81 -13.97 -9.46
N GLU A 24 51.02 -13.84 -8.94
CA GLU A 24 52.19 -13.34 -9.68
C GLU A 24 52.56 -14.27 -10.84
N SER A 25 52.68 -15.57 -10.58
CA SER A 25 53.03 -16.55 -11.62
C SER A 25 52.00 -16.63 -12.74
N LEU A 26 50.72 -16.47 -12.42
CA LEU A 26 49.65 -16.42 -13.43
C LEU A 26 49.65 -15.10 -14.21
N ALA A 27 49.96 -13.96 -13.57
CA ALA A 27 50.11 -12.68 -14.25
C ALA A 27 51.25 -12.73 -15.29
N GLU A 28 52.43 -13.22 -14.89
CA GLU A 28 53.61 -13.37 -15.76
C GLU A 28 53.31 -14.28 -16.96
N ARG A 29 52.73 -15.46 -16.70
CA ARG A 29 52.38 -16.42 -17.76
C ARG A 29 51.30 -15.91 -18.69
N SER A 30 50.44 -15.01 -18.21
CA SER A 30 49.36 -14.42 -18.99
C SER A 30 49.78 -13.20 -19.81
N GLN A 31 51.03 -12.73 -19.67
CA GLN A 31 51.57 -11.51 -20.29
C GLN A 31 50.82 -10.23 -19.90
N LEU A 32 50.32 -10.15 -18.65
CA LEU A 32 49.76 -8.91 -18.11
C LEU A 32 50.88 -7.87 -17.92
N ASP A 33 50.59 -6.57 -18.08
CA ASP A 33 51.60 -5.52 -17.92
C ASP A 33 52.12 -5.51 -16.47
N PRO A 34 53.44 -5.70 -16.23
CA PRO A 34 54.05 -5.62 -14.90
C PRO A 34 53.72 -4.34 -14.14
N LYS A 35 53.48 -3.22 -14.84
CA LYS A 35 53.12 -1.94 -14.20
C LYS A 35 51.73 -1.97 -13.57
N GLU A 36 50.84 -2.86 -14.01
CA GLU A 36 49.47 -2.95 -13.50
C GLU A 36 49.37 -3.84 -12.24
N TYR A 37 50.13 -4.94 -12.18
CA TYR A 37 49.98 -5.92 -11.08
C TYR A 37 51.08 -5.87 -10.01
N LEU A 38 52.34 -5.53 -10.36
CA LEU A 38 53.44 -5.51 -9.39
C LEU A 38 53.22 -4.49 -8.25
N PRO A 39 52.75 -3.26 -8.50
CA PRO A 39 52.49 -2.30 -7.42
C PRO A 39 51.41 -2.79 -6.44
N VAL A 40 50.38 -3.48 -6.97
CA VAL A 40 49.28 -4.03 -6.15
C VAL A 40 49.80 -5.15 -5.26
N LEU A 41 50.57 -6.10 -5.81
CA LEU A 41 51.17 -7.18 -5.03
C LEU A 41 52.16 -6.66 -3.96
N ALA A 42 52.95 -5.65 -4.30
CA ALA A 42 53.87 -5.02 -3.35
C ALA A 42 53.12 -4.39 -2.16
N GLN A 43 52.02 -3.67 -2.42
CA GLN A 43 51.18 -3.10 -1.37
C GLN A 43 50.54 -4.18 -0.49
N LEU A 44 50.03 -5.26 -1.08
CA LEU A 44 49.43 -6.37 -0.32
C LEU A 44 50.46 -7.08 0.55
N ARG A 45 51.66 -7.35 0.04
CA ARG A 45 52.76 -7.96 0.81
C ARG A 45 53.20 -7.08 1.99
N ALA A 46 53.19 -5.76 1.79
CA ALA A 46 53.58 -4.80 2.82
C ALA A 46 52.69 -4.88 4.08
N ILE A 47 51.40 -5.18 3.90
CA ILE A 47 50.44 -5.34 5.01
C ILE A 47 50.88 -6.43 5.98
N THR A 48 51.32 -7.58 5.46
CA THR A 48 51.72 -8.74 6.26
C THR A 48 53.18 -8.68 6.73
N SER A 49 54.02 -7.83 6.13
CA SER A 49 55.44 -7.70 6.50
C SER A 49 55.69 -6.76 7.68
N ASN A 50 54.70 -5.97 8.08
CA ASN A 50 54.81 -5.11 9.25
C ASN A 50 54.86 -5.98 10.52
N VAL A 51 55.95 -5.85 11.29
CA VAL A 51 56.27 -6.68 12.47
C VAL A 51 55.46 -6.27 13.71
N ASP A 52 54.87 -5.06 13.69
CA ASP A 52 54.08 -4.52 14.79
C ASP A 52 52.59 -4.90 14.59
N GLY A 53 52.14 -5.98 15.23
CA GLY A 53 50.72 -6.38 15.26
C GLY A 53 50.47 -7.89 15.34
N ASP A 54 49.21 -8.28 15.58
CA ASP A 54 48.77 -9.68 15.49
C ASP A 54 48.80 -10.15 14.03
N THR A 55 49.58 -11.21 13.76
CA THR A 55 49.76 -11.78 12.42
C THR A 55 48.43 -12.18 11.79
N ASN A 56 47.47 -12.68 12.57
CA ASN A 56 46.16 -13.09 12.05
C ASN A 56 45.31 -11.88 11.61
N SER A 57 45.41 -10.77 12.34
CA SER A 57 44.73 -9.52 12.01
C SER A 57 45.25 -8.93 10.69
N ASN A 58 46.57 -8.90 10.51
CA ASN A 58 47.20 -8.41 9.28
C ASN A 58 46.84 -9.28 8.07
N ILE A 59 46.75 -10.61 8.23
CA ILE A 59 46.27 -11.52 7.18
C ILE A 59 44.81 -11.24 6.85
N ALA A 60 43.94 -11.09 7.85
CA ALA A 60 42.53 -10.76 7.65
C ALA A 60 42.35 -9.42 6.90
N TYR A 61 43.16 -8.41 7.23
CA TYR A 61 43.17 -7.13 6.53
C TYR A 61 43.65 -7.28 5.08
N GLN A 62 44.72 -8.04 4.84
CA GLN A 62 45.20 -8.31 3.48
C GLN A 62 44.11 -9.00 2.64
N HIS A 63 43.42 -10.00 3.18
CA HIS A 63 42.30 -10.67 2.52
C HIS A 63 41.15 -9.70 2.23
N ALA A 64 40.83 -8.82 3.19
CA ALA A 64 39.80 -7.80 2.99
C ALA A 64 40.13 -6.84 1.85
N ARG A 65 41.38 -6.38 1.78
CA ARG A 65 41.87 -5.50 0.70
C ARG A 65 41.80 -6.19 -0.66
N ILE A 66 42.18 -7.47 -0.72
CA ILE A 66 42.00 -8.28 -1.93
C ILE A 66 40.52 -8.36 -2.31
N ASP A 67 39.63 -8.66 -1.37
CA ASP A 67 38.20 -8.77 -1.65
C ASP A 67 37.58 -7.43 -2.07
N LEU A 68 38.06 -6.29 -1.55
CA LEU A 68 37.64 -4.96 -2.01
C LEU A 68 38.07 -4.71 -3.47
N LEU A 69 39.29 -5.08 -3.85
CA LEU A 69 39.78 -4.98 -5.23
C LEU A 69 38.95 -5.86 -6.17
N LEU A 70 38.55 -7.04 -5.71
CA LEU A 70 37.72 -7.99 -6.44
C LEU A 70 36.22 -7.67 -6.40
N GLN A 71 35.81 -6.57 -5.74
CA GLN A 71 34.40 -6.18 -5.54
C GLN A 71 33.56 -7.25 -4.82
N ARG A 72 34.20 -8.08 -3.98
CA ARG A 72 33.56 -9.09 -3.12
C ARG A 72 33.22 -8.48 -1.75
N TYR A 73 32.36 -7.47 -1.76
CA TYR A 73 32.15 -6.59 -0.60
C TYR A 73 31.71 -7.32 0.68
N SER A 74 30.84 -8.33 0.60
CA SER A 74 30.42 -9.15 1.76
C SER A 74 31.56 -9.94 2.41
N SER A 75 32.54 -10.37 1.60
CA SER A 75 33.73 -11.07 2.09
C SER A 75 34.73 -10.08 2.69
N ALA A 76 34.95 -8.96 1.99
CA ALA A 76 35.77 -7.87 2.48
C ALA A 76 35.31 -7.37 3.85
N LEU A 77 34.00 -7.23 4.04
CA LEU A 77 33.41 -6.77 5.30
C LEU A 77 33.73 -7.71 6.47
N ARG A 78 33.70 -9.03 6.23
CA ARG A 78 34.11 -10.04 7.22
C ARG A 78 35.60 -9.95 7.54
N GLY A 79 36.44 -9.78 6.53
CA GLY A 79 37.88 -9.59 6.71
C GLY A 79 38.20 -8.33 7.52
N LEU A 80 37.54 -7.20 7.23
CA LEU A 80 37.70 -5.95 7.98
C LEU A 80 37.27 -6.08 9.45
N HIS A 81 36.20 -6.83 9.74
CA HIS A 81 35.79 -7.10 11.11
C HIS A 81 36.82 -7.95 11.87
N LEU A 82 37.38 -8.98 11.22
CA LEU A 82 38.41 -9.84 11.81
C LEU A 82 39.77 -9.14 11.97
N ALA A 83 40.06 -8.13 11.14
CA ALA A 83 41.24 -7.29 11.25
C ALA A 83 41.20 -6.33 12.46
N GLY A 84 40.12 -6.33 13.24
CA GLY A 84 40.05 -5.62 14.51
C GLY A 84 39.73 -4.12 14.39
N PRO A 85 39.78 -3.40 15.53
CA PRO A 85 39.18 -2.07 15.68
C PRO A 85 39.93 -0.96 14.94
N GLU A 86 41.21 -1.16 14.59
CA GLU A 86 42.01 -0.17 13.85
C GLU A 86 41.42 0.14 12.47
N HIS A 87 40.72 -0.83 11.88
CA HIS A 87 40.08 -0.71 10.57
C HIS A 87 38.58 -0.37 10.65
N TRP A 88 38.08 0.04 11.81
CA TRP A 88 36.66 0.36 12.02
C TRP A 88 36.13 1.44 11.07
N ASN A 89 36.91 2.50 10.84
CA ASN A 89 36.50 3.57 9.93
C ASN A 89 36.36 3.07 8.49
N GLU A 90 37.29 2.20 8.04
CA GLU A 90 37.22 1.58 6.71
C GLU A 90 36.02 0.61 6.61
N PHE A 91 35.72 -0.13 7.68
CA PHE A 91 34.52 -0.96 7.78
C PHE A 91 33.25 -0.13 7.59
N CYS A 92 33.07 0.96 8.36
CA CYS A 92 31.92 1.86 8.25
C CYS A 92 31.75 2.43 6.83
N ASP A 93 32.86 2.87 6.23
CA ASP A 93 32.91 3.41 4.87
C ASP A 93 32.40 2.40 3.82
N VAL A 94 32.82 1.14 3.93
CA VAL A 94 32.39 0.07 3.01
C VAL A 94 30.91 -0.23 3.20
N VAL A 95 30.43 -0.26 4.44
CA VAL A 95 29.02 -0.50 4.76
C VAL A 95 28.12 0.56 4.12
N GLU A 96 28.45 1.85 4.30
CA GLU A 96 27.65 2.95 3.78
C GLU A 96 27.69 3.01 2.25
N LYS A 97 28.87 2.89 1.63
CA LYS A 97 29.04 2.98 0.18
C LYS A 97 28.35 1.83 -0.57
N GLN A 98 28.32 0.64 0.02
CA GLN A 98 27.77 -0.56 -0.61
C GLN A 98 26.37 -0.95 -0.09
N GLY A 99 25.86 -0.27 0.93
CA GLY A 99 24.55 -0.55 1.53
C GLY A 99 24.48 -1.87 2.30
N LEU A 100 25.59 -2.35 2.87
CA LEU A 100 25.72 -3.66 3.53
C LEU A 100 25.36 -3.65 5.03
N PHE A 101 24.42 -2.81 5.44
CA PHE A 101 24.09 -2.60 6.85
C PHE A 101 23.60 -3.87 7.56
N SER A 102 22.76 -4.67 6.91
CA SER A 102 22.23 -5.91 7.49
C SER A 102 23.33 -6.96 7.71
N GLU A 103 24.23 -7.11 6.73
CA GLU A 103 25.40 -8.00 6.84
C GLU A 103 26.35 -7.53 7.95
N ALA A 104 26.61 -6.22 8.04
CA ALA A 104 27.42 -5.64 9.10
C ALA A 104 26.86 -5.94 10.49
N LEU A 105 25.56 -5.74 10.69
CA LEU A 105 24.91 -6.01 11.99
C LEU A 105 24.88 -7.49 12.36
N ASN A 106 24.97 -8.41 11.40
CA ASN A 106 25.08 -9.85 11.69
C ASN A 106 26.47 -10.25 12.20
N LEU A 107 27.50 -9.45 11.91
CA LEU A 107 28.87 -9.67 12.40
C LEU A 107 29.07 -9.07 13.79
N LEU A 108 28.33 -8.02 14.13
CA LEU A 108 28.49 -7.27 15.38
C LEU A 108 27.67 -7.89 16.51
N GLN A 109 28.23 -7.89 17.72
CA GLN A 109 27.50 -8.32 18.91
C GLN A 109 26.40 -7.31 19.25
N GLN A 110 25.18 -7.81 19.46
CA GLN A 110 24.04 -6.99 19.87
C GLN A 110 24.33 -6.31 21.22
N GLY A 111 24.05 -5.00 21.30
CA GLY A 111 24.33 -4.18 22.48
C GLY A 111 25.74 -3.56 22.54
N SER A 112 26.63 -3.88 21.60
CA SER A 112 27.92 -3.20 21.49
C SER A 112 27.78 -1.76 20.97
N SER A 113 28.76 -0.90 21.30
CA SER A 113 28.84 0.47 20.76
C SER A 113 28.90 0.49 19.23
N GLN A 114 29.63 -0.46 18.64
CA GLN A 114 29.74 -0.66 17.20
C GLN A 114 28.39 -1.02 16.55
N PHE A 115 27.61 -1.91 17.18
CA PHE A 115 26.26 -2.26 16.73
C PHE A 115 25.32 -1.05 16.76
N SER A 116 25.39 -0.26 17.83
CA SER A 116 24.62 0.98 17.99
C SER A 116 24.98 2.01 16.90
N GLU A 117 26.27 2.22 16.62
CA GLU A 117 26.74 3.18 15.61
C GLU A 117 26.27 2.81 14.20
N ILE A 118 26.47 1.55 13.77
CA ILE A 118 26.01 1.09 12.45
C ILE A 118 24.49 1.15 12.34
N SER A 119 23.77 0.84 13.42
CA SER A 119 22.30 0.94 13.43
C SER A 119 21.82 2.39 13.26
N ASN A 120 22.51 3.37 13.87
CA ASN A 120 22.18 4.79 13.66
C ASN A 120 22.42 5.22 12.21
N ARG A 121 23.59 4.90 11.64
CA ARG A 121 23.91 5.20 10.23
C ARG A 121 22.89 4.55 9.28
N TRP A 122 22.48 3.30 9.55
CA TRP A 122 21.47 2.63 8.75
C TRP A 122 20.10 3.32 8.86
N ALA A 123 19.67 3.66 10.07
CA ALA A 123 18.41 4.34 10.29
C ALA A 123 18.38 5.73 9.61
N GLU A 124 19.48 6.48 9.66
CA GLU A 124 19.62 7.76 8.94
C GLU A 124 19.49 7.58 7.41
N ALA A 125 20.16 6.57 6.84
CA ALA A 125 20.02 6.23 5.42
C ALA A 125 18.58 5.82 5.05
N LEU A 126 17.90 5.07 5.92
CA LEU A 126 16.49 4.69 5.73
C LEU A 126 15.55 5.89 5.81
N VAL A 127 15.79 6.82 6.73
CA VAL A 127 15.04 8.09 6.81
C VAL A 127 15.23 8.92 5.55
N ALA A 128 16.48 9.05 5.07
CA ALA A 128 16.78 9.78 3.84
C ALA A 128 16.06 9.19 2.60
N SER A 129 15.89 7.86 2.58
CA SER A 129 15.16 7.13 1.53
C SER A 129 13.64 7.02 1.75
N GLN A 130 13.08 7.71 2.76
CA GLN A 130 11.65 7.69 3.13
C GLN A 130 11.13 6.34 3.66
N HIS A 131 12.01 5.43 4.05
CA HIS A 131 11.65 4.16 4.71
C HIS A 131 11.58 4.32 6.23
N LEU A 132 10.69 5.22 6.70
CA LEU A 132 10.60 5.64 8.10
C LEU A 132 10.25 4.50 9.08
N VAL A 133 9.36 3.58 8.69
CA VAL A 133 8.98 2.44 9.54
C VAL A 133 10.18 1.53 9.76
N SER A 134 10.89 1.18 8.69
CA SER A 134 12.11 0.36 8.75
C SER A 134 13.21 1.03 9.58
N ALA A 135 13.38 2.35 9.45
CA ALA A 135 14.31 3.10 10.29
C ALA A 135 13.95 2.99 11.79
N GLY A 136 12.64 3.05 12.11
CA GLY A 136 12.14 2.84 13.46
C GLY A 136 12.44 1.44 14.00
N GLU A 137 12.28 0.40 13.17
CA GLU A 137 12.60 -0.98 13.54
C GLU A 137 14.10 -1.21 13.77
N VAL A 138 14.97 -0.57 12.98
CA VAL A 138 16.42 -0.61 13.19
C VAL A 138 16.79 0.03 14.53
N HIS A 139 16.24 1.21 14.84
CA HIS A 139 16.42 1.84 16.14
C HIS A 139 15.87 0.99 17.29
N LEU A 140 14.71 0.35 17.10
CA LEU A 140 14.12 -0.54 18.10
C LEU A 140 15.03 -1.74 18.39
N ARG A 141 15.58 -2.37 17.35
CA ARG A 141 16.53 -3.49 17.48
C ARG A 141 17.81 -3.07 18.19
N ALA A 142 18.26 -1.83 17.97
CA ALA A 142 19.43 -1.24 18.61
C ALA A 142 19.20 -0.74 20.05
N GLY A 143 17.97 -0.80 20.57
CA GLY A 143 17.63 -0.27 21.89
C GLY A 143 17.51 1.26 21.94
N HIS A 144 17.51 1.95 20.78
CA HIS A 144 17.32 3.39 20.69
C HIS A 144 15.82 3.75 20.75
N PHE A 145 15.18 3.43 21.87
CA PHE A 145 13.72 3.46 22.01
C PHE A 145 13.11 4.84 21.74
N ALA A 146 13.73 5.92 22.23
CA ALA A 146 13.22 7.27 21.99
C ALA A 146 13.24 7.65 20.50
N SER A 147 14.29 7.28 19.76
CA SER A 147 14.37 7.49 18.31
C SER A 147 13.34 6.64 17.56
N ALA A 148 13.19 5.37 17.94
CA ALA A 148 12.20 4.48 17.35
C ALA A 148 10.77 5.00 17.56
N ALA A 149 10.42 5.37 18.79
CA ALA A 149 9.10 5.88 19.14
C ALA A 149 8.74 7.14 18.34
N ARG A 150 9.68 8.08 18.18
CA ARG A 150 9.45 9.29 17.34
C ARG A 150 9.06 8.93 15.90
N LEU A 151 9.78 7.99 15.27
CA LEU A 151 9.48 7.55 13.90
C LEU A 151 8.15 6.81 13.80
N PHE A 152 7.80 5.98 14.79
CA PHE A 152 6.51 5.30 14.81
C PHE A 152 5.33 6.25 15.01
N ILE A 153 5.51 7.34 15.76
CA ILE A 153 4.52 8.40 15.87
C ILE A 153 4.32 9.10 14.53
N THR A 154 5.41 9.49 13.85
CA THR A 154 5.35 10.14 12.53
C THR A 154 4.66 9.26 11.48
N THR A 155 4.82 7.95 11.57
CA THR A 155 4.21 6.99 10.62
C THR A 155 2.85 6.46 11.06
N HIS A 156 2.34 6.89 12.23
CA HIS A 156 1.10 6.37 12.84
C HIS A 156 1.09 4.83 13.01
N SER A 157 2.26 4.26 13.32
CA SER A 157 2.47 2.82 13.50
C SER A 157 2.22 2.40 14.96
N VAL A 158 0.95 2.25 15.32
CA VAL A 158 0.52 2.05 16.73
C VAL A 158 1.14 0.81 17.36
N GLN A 159 1.07 -0.34 16.70
CA GLN A 159 1.56 -1.60 17.28
C GLN A 159 3.07 -1.58 17.51
N LEU A 160 3.82 -0.99 16.59
CA LEU A 160 5.27 -0.83 16.74
C LEU A 160 5.60 0.16 17.86
N TRP A 161 4.87 1.27 17.96
CA TRP A 161 5.01 2.20 19.08
C TRP A 161 4.70 1.52 20.43
N ARG A 162 3.60 0.76 20.54
CA ARG A 162 3.26 0.00 21.76
C ARG A 162 4.38 -0.96 22.16
N LEU A 163 4.87 -1.74 21.19
CA LEU A 163 6.02 -2.63 21.40
C LEU A 163 7.25 -1.86 21.92
N THR A 164 7.53 -0.65 21.40
CA THR A 164 8.66 0.15 21.93
C THR A 164 8.45 0.57 23.37
N VAL A 165 7.23 0.93 23.75
CA VAL A 165 6.90 1.31 25.13
C VAL A 165 7.04 0.12 26.07
N ASP A 166 6.53 -1.04 25.67
CA ASP A 166 6.62 -2.27 26.46
C ASP A 166 8.09 -2.65 26.72
N ARG A 167 8.95 -2.56 25.70
CA ARG A 167 10.40 -2.81 25.85
C ARG A 167 11.09 -1.80 26.75
N VAL A 168 10.67 -0.53 26.73
CA VAL A 168 11.19 0.48 27.67
C VAL A 168 10.77 0.17 29.10
N LEU A 169 9.53 -0.28 29.32
CA LEU A 169 9.04 -0.65 30.64
C LEU A 169 9.75 -1.90 31.17
N GLU A 170 9.96 -2.92 30.33
CA GLU A 170 10.74 -4.11 30.64
C GLU A 170 12.19 -3.74 31.00
N ALA A 171 12.85 -2.91 30.19
CA ALA A 171 14.22 -2.46 30.44
C ALA A 171 14.36 -1.80 31.81
N LYS A 172 13.43 -0.90 32.18
CA LYS A 172 13.40 -0.26 33.51
C LYS A 172 13.25 -1.25 34.67
N GLN A 173 12.48 -2.32 34.48
CA GLN A 173 12.30 -3.35 35.51
C GLN A 173 13.58 -4.18 35.70
N THR A 174 14.30 -4.48 34.62
CA THR A 174 15.58 -5.19 34.66
C THR A 174 16.76 -4.32 35.12
N GLU A 175 16.74 -3.02 34.84
CA GLU A 175 17.81 -2.06 35.15
C GLU A 175 17.80 -1.53 36.59
N HIS A 176 17.00 -2.10 37.49
CA HIS A 176 17.07 -1.82 38.94
C HIS A 176 18.45 -2.12 39.58
N VAL A 177 19.48 -2.48 38.80
CA VAL A 177 20.85 -2.74 39.26
C VAL A 177 21.94 -1.85 38.64
N LYS A 178 21.76 -1.09 37.53
CA LYS A 178 22.85 -0.20 37.03
C LYS A 178 22.36 1.04 36.28
N ALA A 179 22.10 2.11 37.03
CA ALA A 179 22.10 3.47 36.50
C ALA A 179 23.56 3.94 36.31
N THR A 180 24.18 3.64 35.17
CA THR A 180 25.51 4.19 34.85
C THR A 180 25.70 4.72 33.43
N ASP A 181 24.76 4.53 32.50
CA ASP A 181 24.94 5.03 31.14
C ASP A 181 23.94 6.16 30.83
N GLU A 182 24.46 7.39 30.83
CA GLU A 182 23.75 8.64 30.49
C GLU A 182 23.23 8.68 29.03
N ASN A 183 23.54 7.66 28.22
CA ASN A 183 23.13 7.54 26.82
C ASN A 183 21.88 6.69 26.59
N THR A 184 21.35 6.01 27.62
CA THR A 184 20.05 5.36 27.50
C THR A 184 18.98 6.45 27.57
N GLN A 185 18.54 6.94 26.41
CA GLN A 185 17.44 7.89 26.26
C GLN A 185 16.14 7.28 26.81
N SER A 186 16.00 7.29 28.13
CA SER A 186 14.87 6.67 28.83
C SER A 186 13.64 7.54 28.63
N LEU A 187 12.60 7.00 27.99
CA LEU A 187 11.31 7.69 27.87
C LEU A 187 10.67 7.77 29.26
N SER A 188 10.35 8.98 29.73
CA SER A 188 9.58 9.17 30.96
C SER A 188 8.14 8.68 30.77
N HIS A 189 7.44 8.39 31.87
CA HIS A 189 6.00 8.13 31.82
C HIS A 189 5.24 9.33 31.22
N GLU A 190 5.65 10.55 31.53
CA GLU A 190 5.08 11.77 30.95
C GLU A 190 5.31 11.86 29.44
N ASP A 191 6.49 11.43 28.96
CA ASP A 191 6.78 11.38 27.53
C ASP A 191 5.86 10.39 26.82
N ILE A 192 5.68 9.19 27.38
CA ILE A 192 4.79 8.17 26.85
C ILE A 192 3.36 8.71 26.75
N CYS A 193 2.85 9.37 27.79
CA CYS A 193 1.54 10.02 27.73
C CYS A 193 1.49 11.11 26.64
N SER A 194 2.49 11.97 26.56
CA SER A 194 2.53 13.02 25.52
C SER A 194 2.54 12.44 24.10
N GLN A 195 3.25 11.33 23.91
CA GLN A 195 3.36 10.60 22.65
C GLN A 195 2.04 9.90 22.30
N ALA A 196 1.44 9.19 23.26
CA ALA A 196 0.14 8.55 23.11
C ALA A 196 -0.93 9.57 22.70
N ARG A 197 -0.95 10.75 23.33
CA ARG A 197 -1.90 11.83 22.98
C ARG A 197 -1.70 12.34 21.56
N LYS A 198 -0.45 12.57 21.14
CA LYS A 198 -0.13 12.99 19.76
C LYS A 198 -0.56 11.94 18.74
N LEU A 199 -0.24 10.67 19.02
CA LEU A 199 -0.59 9.54 18.17
C LEU A 199 -2.11 9.37 18.06
N ALA A 200 -2.83 9.40 19.19
CA ALA A 200 -4.29 9.29 19.23
C ALA A 200 -4.98 10.44 18.46
N ASN A 201 -4.54 11.69 18.64
CA ASN A 201 -5.07 12.83 17.88
C ASN A 201 -4.84 12.67 16.37
N GLY A 202 -3.65 12.19 15.98
CA GLY A 202 -3.33 11.92 14.58
C GLY A 202 -4.14 10.76 13.98
N LEU A 203 -4.45 9.73 14.76
CA LEU A 203 -5.29 8.62 14.31
C LEU A 203 -6.75 9.03 14.16
N ARG A 204 -7.25 9.86 15.08
CA ARG A 204 -8.60 10.44 15.03
C ARG A 204 -8.79 11.27 13.75
N SER A 205 -7.81 12.09 13.37
CA SER A 205 -7.88 12.85 12.11
C SER A 205 -7.77 11.97 10.85
N LEU A 206 -7.16 10.78 10.95
CA LEU A 206 -7.10 9.77 9.89
C LEU A 206 -8.32 8.84 9.84
N GLY A 207 -9.28 8.99 10.76
CA GLY A 207 -10.46 8.13 10.87
C GLY A 207 -10.20 6.74 11.47
N ARG A 208 -9.03 6.53 12.09
CA ARG A 208 -8.67 5.28 12.80
C ARG A 208 -9.10 5.36 14.27
N PHE A 209 -10.41 5.41 14.48
CA PHE A 209 -11.02 5.71 15.76
C PHE A 209 -10.82 4.63 16.84
N GLU A 210 -10.89 3.35 16.47
CA GLU A 210 -10.68 2.22 17.39
C GLU A 210 -9.30 2.27 18.04
N GLU A 211 -8.26 2.46 17.22
CA GLU A 211 -6.88 2.57 17.70
C GLU A 211 -6.69 3.84 18.56
N ALA A 212 -7.28 4.96 18.17
CA ALA A 212 -7.24 6.19 18.96
C ALA A 212 -7.90 6.01 20.34
N ALA A 213 -9.08 5.40 20.39
CA ALA A 213 -9.81 5.12 21.63
C ALA A 213 -9.01 4.21 22.57
N SER A 214 -8.36 3.18 22.02
CA SER A 214 -7.49 2.29 22.79
C SER A 214 -6.28 3.03 23.39
N LEU A 215 -5.69 4.00 22.69
CA LEU A 215 -4.59 4.79 23.23
C LEU A 215 -5.02 5.75 24.35
N TYR A 216 -6.20 6.37 24.23
CA TYR A 216 -6.75 7.22 25.29
C TYR A 216 -7.06 6.42 26.56
N SER A 217 -7.63 5.23 26.43
CA SER A 217 -7.95 4.37 27.57
C SER A 217 -6.70 3.76 28.20
N ASP A 218 -5.88 3.04 27.41
CA ASP A 218 -4.76 2.24 27.91
C ASP A 218 -3.64 3.08 28.53
N TYR A 219 -3.23 4.18 27.85
CA TYR A 219 -2.05 4.95 28.24
C TYR A 219 -2.38 6.26 28.94
N LEU A 220 -3.52 6.88 28.62
CA LEU A 220 -3.89 8.19 29.18
C LEU A 220 -4.92 8.10 30.31
N ARG A 221 -5.63 6.96 30.43
CA ARG A 221 -6.81 6.80 31.30
C ARG A 221 -7.85 7.92 31.09
N ASP A 222 -7.90 8.44 29.88
CA ASP A 222 -8.78 9.52 29.46
C ASP A 222 -10.01 8.90 28.81
N TYR A 223 -10.89 8.37 29.65
CA TYR A 223 -12.07 7.64 29.20
C TYR A 223 -13.08 8.53 28.49
N GLU A 224 -13.11 9.84 28.79
CA GLU A 224 -13.97 10.79 28.08
C GLU A 224 -13.57 10.88 26.59
N ASN A 225 -12.27 11.07 26.32
CA ASN A 225 -11.78 11.11 24.95
C ASN A 225 -11.82 9.75 24.26
N ALA A 226 -11.63 8.65 25.00
CA ALA A 226 -11.81 7.31 24.47
C ALA A 226 -13.25 7.05 24.01
N ALA A 227 -14.24 7.40 24.84
CA ALA A 227 -15.65 7.26 24.52
C ALA A 227 -16.05 8.12 23.31
N CYS A 228 -15.62 9.39 23.28
CA CYS A 228 -15.89 10.28 22.16
C CYS A 228 -15.27 9.77 20.85
N ALA A 229 -14.01 9.30 20.89
CA ALA A 229 -13.35 8.74 19.71
C ALA A 229 -14.07 7.47 19.21
N ALA A 230 -14.46 6.56 20.11
CA ALA A 230 -15.21 5.36 19.76
C ALA A 230 -16.58 5.69 19.13
N ALA A 231 -17.29 6.67 19.69
CA ALA A 231 -18.58 7.15 19.16
C ALA A 231 -18.42 7.76 17.76
N GLU A 232 -17.39 8.56 17.51
CA GLU A 232 -17.09 9.10 16.17
C GLU A 232 -16.79 8.01 15.15
N GLY A 233 -16.22 6.87 15.59
CA GLY A 233 -16.00 5.70 14.77
C GLY A 233 -17.22 4.81 14.55
N GLY A 234 -18.35 5.11 15.18
CA GLY A 234 -19.56 4.27 15.16
C GLY A 234 -19.48 3.03 16.05
N PHE A 235 -18.49 2.95 16.95
CA PHE A 235 -18.33 1.85 17.92
C PHE A 235 -19.13 2.15 19.20
N TRP A 236 -20.45 2.28 19.05
CA TRP A 236 -21.33 2.83 20.09
C TRP A 236 -21.31 2.06 21.41
N LEU A 237 -21.32 0.73 21.36
CA LEU A 237 -21.28 -0.11 22.57
C LEU A 237 -19.97 0.06 23.34
N GLU A 238 -18.86 0.23 22.63
CA GLU A 238 -17.57 0.47 23.25
C GLU A 238 -17.49 1.90 23.81
N ALA A 239 -18.09 2.88 23.13
CA ALA A 239 -18.22 4.24 23.65
C ALA A 239 -18.94 4.27 25.01
N HIS A 240 -20.08 3.57 25.12
CA HIS A 240 -20.81 3.42 26.38
C HIS A 240 -19.97 2.72 27.46
N ARG A 241 -19.28 1.63 27.10
CA ARG A 241 -18.37 0.94 28.05
C ARG A 241 -17.32 1.89 28.61
N TRP A 242 -16.72 2.74 27.78
CA TRP A 242 -15.75 3.73 28.24
C TRP A 242 -16.39 4.86 29.04
N ALA A 243 -17.59 5.30 28.68
CA ALA A 243 -18.34 6.32 29.41
C ALA A 243 -18.62 5.90 30.87
N GLU A 244 -18.95 4.63 31.11
CA GLU A 244 -19.15 4.08 32.46
C GLU A 244 -17.89 4.17 33.35
N HIS A 245 -16.70 4.14 32.74
CA HIS A 245 -15.43 4.28 33.46
C HIS A 245 -14.99 5.73 33.66
N ALA A 246 -15.66 6.70 33.02
CA ALA A 246 -15.35 8.11 33.15
C ALA A 246 -15.83 8.66 34.51
N THR A 247 -15.12 9.67 35.04
CA THR A 247 -15.50 10.32 36.30
C THR A 247 -16.85 11.02 36.21
N ASN A 248 -17.20 11.56 35.04
CA ASN A 248 -18.46 12.25 34.76
C ASN A 248 -19.27 11.51 33.69
N SER A 249 -19.72 10.29 33.98
CA SER A 249 -20.47 9.44 33.02
C SER A 249 -21.62 10.20 32.33
N THR A 250 -22.42 10.97 33.08
CA THR A 250 -23.58 11.70 32.54
C THR A 250 -23.22 12.71 31.45
N ASP A 251 -22.10 13.42 31.62
CA ASP A 251 -21.63 14.41 30.66
C ASP A 251 -21.06 13.74 29.41
N VAL A 252 -20.39 12.59 29.59
CA VAL A 252 -19.88 11.78 28.47
C VAL A 252 -21.04 11.18 27.69
N ASP A 253 -22.06 10.64 28.35
CA ASP A 253 -23.26 10.10 27.70
C ASP A 253 -24.01 11.18 26.90
N ALA A 254 -24.05 12.42 27.42
CA ALA A 254 -24.59 13.56 26.70
C ALA A 254 -23.77 13.89 25.43
N LYS A 255 -22.43 13.87 25.51
CA LYS A 255 -21.55 14.05 24.35
C LYS A 255 -21.72 12.92 23.32
N VAL A 256 -21.81 11.66 23.76
CA VAL A 256 -22.06 10.51 22.86
C VAL A 256 -23.40 10.66 22.15
N ARG A 257 -24.44 11.10 22.85
CA ARG A 257 -25.74 11.41 22.25
C ARG A 257 -25.63 12.54 21.21
N GLU A 258 -24.89 13.62 21.50
CA GLU A 258 -24.64 14.69 20.52
C GLU A 258 -23.93 14.17 19.26
N ILE A 259 -22.91 13.32 19.44
CA ILE A 259 -22.20 12.68 18.33
C ILE A 259 -23.16 11.79 17.50
N SER A 260 -24.04 11.02 18.15
CA SER A 260 -25.03 10.21 17.43
C SER A 260 -26.03 11.05 16.63
N LEU A 261 -26.44 12.21 17.15
CA LEU A 261 -27.36 13.13 16.45
C LEU A 261 -26.68 13.76 15.23
N LYS A 262 -25.41 14.13 15.36
CA LYS A 262 -24.60 14.62 14.24
C LYS A 262 -24.42 13.52 13.17
N ALA A 263 -24.10 12.30 13.61
CA ALA A 263 -24.00 11.16 12.69
C ALA A 263 -25.33 10.91 11.97
N TYR A 264 -26.46 11.03 12.66
CA TYR A 264 -27.79 10.96 12.05
C TYR A 264 -27.97 12.01 10.95
N SER A 265 -27.66 13.29 11.22
CA SER A 265 -27.80 14.34 10.20
C SER A 265 -26.92 14.09 8.98
N ASP A 266 -25.68 13.64 9.21
CA ASP A 266 -24.72 13.37 8.14
C ASP A 266 -25.16 12.16 7.29
N PHE A 267 -25.63 11.08 7.93
CA PHE A 267 -26.13 9.90 7.23
C PHE A 267 -27.46 10.16 6.52
N ALA A 268 -28.40 10.88 7.11
CA ALA A 268 -29.67 11.22 6.47
C ALA A 268 -29.45 12.08 5.21
N ALA A 269 -28.57 13.08 5.30
CA ALA A 269 -28.18 13.90 4.15
C ALA A 269 -27.52 13.05 3.05
N ARG A 270 -26.62 12.13 3.45
CA ARG A 270 -25.94 11.24 2.50
C ARG A 270 -26.88 10.24 1.83
N VAL A 271 -27.79 9.62 2.57
CA VAL A 271 -28.79 8.69 2.01
C VAL A 271 -29.71 9.43 1.04
N THR A 272 -30.11 10.66 1.37
CA THR A 272 -30.91 11.50 0.46
C THR A 272 -30.14 11.82 -0.81
N HIS A 273 -28.88 12.23 -0.69
CA HIS A 273 -28.02 12.52 -1.85
C HIS A 273 -27.80 11.30 -2.74
N ASP A 274 -27.44 10.15 -2.15
CA ASP A 274 -27.22 8.89 -2.86
C ASP A 274 -28.51 8.44 -3.56
N SER A 275 -29.67 8.66 -2.94
CA SER A 275 -30.99 8.40 -3.53
C SER A 275 -31.25 9.28 -4.75
N ASP A 276 -31.05 10.60 -4.64
CA ASP A 276 -31.25 11.54 -5.75
C ASP A 276 -30.29 11.26 -6.91
N GLU A 277 -29.02 10.97 -6.60
CA GLU A 277 -28.00 10.62 -7.59
C GLU A 277 -28.38 9.30 -8.30
N PHE A 278 -28.80 8.30 -7.54
CA PHE A 278 -29.28 7.03 -8.08
C PHE A 278 -30.45 7.24 -9.05
N HIS A 279 -31.49 7.96 -8.62
CA HIS A 279 -32.68 8.21 -9.44
C HIS A 279 -32.31 8.96 -10.74
N ARG A 280 -31.50 10.02 -10.64
CA ARG A 280 -31.03 10.77 -11.80
C ARG A 280 -30.34 9.89 -12.85
N PHE A 281 -29.42 9.02 -12.43
CA PHE A 281 -28.72 8.15 -13.37
C PHE A 281 -29.59 6.99 -13.86
N PHE A 282 -30.49 6.49 -13.03
CA PHE A 282 -31.43 5.44 -13.39
C PHE A 282 -32.46 5.93 -14.42
N ASP A 283 -33.05 7.10 -14.21
CA ASP A 283 -34.00 7.70 -15.16
C ASP A 283 -33.31 7.99 -16.50
N ARG A 284 -32.07 8.52 -16.45
CA ARG A 284 -31.27 8.73 -17.66
C ARG A 284 -30.98 7.43 -18.40
N LEU A 285 -30.73 6.33 -17.68
CA LEU A 285 -30.54 5.01 -18.28
C LEU A 285 -31.81 4.55 -18.99
N LEU A 286 -32.98 4.79 -18.42
CA LEU A 286 -34.27 4.47 -19.04
C LEU A 286 -34.49 5.28 -20.33
N GLU A 287 -34.19 6.58 -20.33
CA GLU A 287 -34.26 7.43 -21.53
C GLU A 287 -33.36 6.93 -22.65
N VAL A 288 -32.09 6.61 -22.33
CA VAL A 288 -31.13 6.09 -23.32
C VAL A 288 -31.64 4.79 -23.93
N ARG A 289 -32.20 3.90 -23.11
CA ARG A 289 -32.79 2.62 -23.58
C ARG A 289 -34.03 2.80 -24.42
N ALA A 290 -34.90 3.74 -24.07
CA ALA A 290 -36.08 4.07 -24.86
C ALA A 290 -35.66 4.58 -26.25
N GLY A 291 -34.68 5.50 -26.31
CA GLY A 291 -34.14 6.01 -27.57
C GLY A 291 -33.43 4.94 -28.41
N LEU A 292 -32.73 3.98 -27.79
CA LEU A 292 -32.14 2.85 -28.50
C LEU A 292 -33.21 1.92 -29.10
N LYS A 293 -34.29 1.64 -28.36
CA LYS A 293 -35.42 0.85 -28.86
C LYS A 293 -36.14 1.54 -30.02
N GLU A 294 -36.37 2.84 -29.91
CA GLU A 294 -37.00 3.63 -30.98
C GLU A 294 -36.15 3.63 -32.26
N LYS A 295 -34.83 3.83 -32.14
CA LYS A 295 -33.89 3.74 -33.27
C LYS A 295 -33.91 2.35 -33.91
N ALA A 296 -33.94 1.29 -33.11
CA ALA A 296 -34.02 -0.08 -33.62
C ALA A 296 -35.34 -0.35 -34.37
N LEU A 297 -36.46 0.15 -33.86
CA LEU A 297 -37.77 0.04 -34.51
C LEU A 297 -37.82 0.83 -35.83
N ASN A 298 -37.30 2.05 -35.86
CA ASN A 298 -37.24 2.88 -37.06
C ASN A 298 -36.34 2.27 -38.15
N ALA A 299 -35.23 1.65 -37.75
CA ALA A 299 -34.37 0.89 -38.65
C ALA A 299 -35.09 -0.34 -39.23
N ALA A 300 -35.81 -1.09 -38.39
CA ALA A 300 -36.59 -2.26 -38.82
C ALA A 300 -37.78 -1.89 -39.74
N ALA A 301 -38.37 -0.71 -39.55
CA ALA A 301 -39.48 -0.20 -40.36
C ALA A 301 -39.04 0.44 -41.70
N GLY A 302 -37.74 0.45 -42.01
CA GLY A 302 -37.21 0.97 -43.28
C GLY A 302 -37.19 2.50 -43.40
N PHE A 303 -37.37 3.22 -42.29
CA PHE A 303 -37.32 4.68 -42.24
C PHE A 303 -35.95 5.23 -41.80
N GLY A 304 -34.95 4.37 -41.60
CA GLY A 304 -33.60 4.75 -41.17
C GLY A 304 -32.67 5.09 -42.33
N ASP A 305 -31.99 6.24 -42.23
CA ASP A 305 -30.83 6.57 -43.07
C ASP A 305 -29.76 5.48 -42.87
N GLU A 306 -29.28 4.85 -43.95
CA GLU A 306 -28.33 3.73 -43.94
C GLU A 306 -26.93 4.18 -43.49
N ALA A 307 -26.79 4.58 -42.23
CA ALA A 307 -25.49 4.74 -41.59
C ALA A 307 -25.10 3.40 -40.95
N TYR A 308 -24.39 2.56 -41.69
CA TYR A 308 -23.63 1.41 -41.19
C TYR A 308 -22.63 1.87 -40.09
N ASP A 309 -23.07 2.08 -38.84
CA ASP A 309 -22.17 2.20 -37.69
C ASP A 309 -21.79 0.78 -37.25
N ASN A 310 -20.85 0.22 -38.00
CA ASN A 310 -20.28 -1.10 -37.80
C ASN A 310 -19.53 -1.08 -36.46
N THR A 311 -20.18 -1.54 -35.40
CA THR A 311 -19.75 -1.49 -34.00
C THR A 311 -18.41 -2.17 -33.71
N GLU A 312 -17.88 -2.95 -34.66
CA GLU A 312 -16.58 -3.62 -34.55
C GLU A 312 -15.43 -2.95 -35.33
N SER A 313 -15.72 -2.10 -36.32
CA SER A 313 -14.70 -1.62 -37.27
C SER A 313 -13.77 -0.55 -36.69
N GLU A 314 -14.25 0.31 -35.79
CA GLU A 314 -13.47 1.43 -35.25
C GLU A 314 -12.56 1.05 -34.08
N LEU A 315 -12.78 -0.09 -33.41
CA LEU A 315 -11.88 -0.53 -32.33
C LEU A 315 -10.56 -1.11 -32.87
N PHE A 316 -10.53 -1.48 -34.15
CA PHE A 316 -9.36 -2.04 -34.85
C PHE A 316 -8.74 -1.12 -35.91
N SER A 317 -9.42 -0.05 -36.34
CA SER A 317 -8.98 0.77 -37.48
C SER A 317 -7.85 1.79 -37.22
N ASP A 318 -7.36 1.94 -35.99
CA ASP A 318 -6.30 2.92 -35.67
C ASP A 318 -4.86 2.37 -35.71
N ALA A 319 -4.66 1.13 -36.22
CA ALA A 319 -3.34 0.52 -36.42
C ALA A 319 -2.81 0.61 -37.87
N GLY A 320 -3.53 1.27 -38.78
CA GLY A 320 -3.19 1.25 -40.21
C GLY A 320 -3.44 2.57 -40.93
N SER A 321 -2.61 3.59 -40.68
CA SER A 321 -2.45 4.72 -41.60
C SER A 321 -0.97 4.81 -42.00
N VAL A 322 -0.64 4.14 -43.11
CA VAL A 322 0.64 4.26 -43.80
C VAL A 322 0.45 5.20 -44.99
N VAL A 323 1.52 5.96 -45.30
CA VAL A 323 1.76 6.80 -46.50
C VAL A 323 1.20 8.23 -46.36
N SER A 324 1.96 9.33 -46.47
CA SER A 324 3.37 9.61 -46.78
C SER A 324 3.64 11.11 -46.54
N ASP A 325 4.81 11.49 -45.99
CA ASP A 325 5.69 12.41 -46.72
C ASP A 325 7.13 12.47 -46.18
N TYR A 326 8.05 12.34 -47.12
CA TYR A 326 9.46 12.75 -47.18
C TYR A 326 10.28 13.00 -45.89
N SER A 327 11.22 12.11 -45.56
CA SER A 327 12.59 12.50 -45.15
C SER A 327 13.58 11.33 -45.22
N LYS A 328 14.59 11.48 -46.09
CA LYS A 328 15.81 10.68 -46.13
C LYS A 328 16.68 11.05 -44.92
N CYS A 329 16.98 10.13 -43.99
CA CYS A 329 18.31 9.96 -43.38
C CYS A 329 18.35 8.86 -42.31
N SER A 330 19.44 8.10 -42.32
CA SER A 330 20.09 7.38 -41.22
C SER A 330 19.47 6.12 -40.59
N ARG A 331 20.23 5.04 -40.75
CA ARG A 331 20.21 3.80 -39.98
C ARG A 331 20.61 4.03 -38.52
N ASN A 332 20.10 3.14 -37.67
CA ASN A 332 20.53 2.74 -36.31
C ASN A 332 19.97 3.46 -35.06
N SER A 333 19.52 2.59 -34.14
CA SER A 333 19.38 2.71 -32.67
C SER A 333 18.29 3.60 -32.09
N GLN A 334 17.06 3.10 -31.99
CA GLN A 334 16.10 3.52 -30.94
C GLN A 334 15.16 2.38 -30.52
N TYR A 335 15.71 1.36 -29.85
CA TYR A 335 14.91 0.30 -29.21
C TYR A 335 15.03 0.40 -27.69
N SER A 336 14.46 1.44 -27.06
CA SER A 336 14.33 1.52 -25.58
C SER A 336 13.60 2.75 -25.02
N LYS A 337 12.63 3.37 -25.72
CA LYS A 337 11.84 4.50 -25.14
C LYS A 337 10.32 4.43 -25.29
N VAL A 338 9.76 3.32 -25.78
CA VAL A 338 8.32 3.22 -26.12
C VAL A 338 7.43 2.68 -24.98
N SER A 339 7.98 2.07 -23.94
CA SER A 339 7.15 1.42 -22.88
C SER A 339 6.46 2.39 -21.90
N GLY A 340 6.96 3.62 -21.75
CA GLY A 340 6.43 4.60 -20.78
C GLY A 340 5.20 5.39 -21.25
N ARG A 341 5.07 5.66 -22.55
CA ARG A 341 3.93 6.41 -23.12
C ARG A 341 2.67 5.54 -23.27
N SER A 342 2.83 4.24 -23.47
CA SER A 342 1.72 3.28 -23.59
C SER A 342 0.89 3.16 -22.31
N ARG A 343 1.51 3.16 -21.12
CA ARG A 343 0.76 3.02 -19.85
C ARG A 343 -0.02 4.29 -19.49
N LYS A 344 0.52 5.48 -19.80
CA LYS A 344 -0.17 6.78 -19.57
C LYS A 344 -1.30 7.00 -20.57
N ASN A 345 -1.11 6.61 -21.83
CA ASN A 345 -2.16 6.63 -22.85
C ASN A 345 -3.20 5.53 -22.64
N ARG A 346 -2.81 4.34 -22.17
CA ARG A 346 -3.74 3.28 -21.74
C ARG A 346 -4.57 3.73 -20.55
N ARG A 347 -3.99 4.34 -19.51
CA ARG A 347 -4.75 4.96 -18.41
C ARG A 347 -5.68 6.08 -18.87
N LYS A 348 -5.25 6.90 -19.84
CA LYS A 348 -6.08 7.96 -20.44
C LYS A 348 -7.20 7.39 -21.33
N ARG A 349 -6.95 6.27 -22.01
CA ARG A 349 -7.92 5.52 -22.83
C ARG A 349 -8.93 4.79 -21.95
N ASP A 350 -8.47 4.11 -20.89
CA ASP A 350 -9.30 3.38 -19.94
C ASP A 350 -10.17 4.36 -19.12
N ARG A 351 -9.65 5.54 -18.73
CA ARG A 351 -10.45 6.63 -18.13
C ARG A 351 -11.44 7.30 -19.09
N ARG A 352 -11.32 7.06 -20.40
CA ARG A 352 -12.18 7.63 -21.45
C ARG A 352 -13.06 6.58 -22.13
N ARG A 353 -13.00 5.31 -21.72
CA ARG A 353 -13.75 4.23 -22.38
C ARG A 353 -15.25 4.52 -22.36
N TRP A 354 -15.78 4.88 -21.20
CA TRP A 354 -17.21 5.14 -21.01
C TRP A 354 -17.38 6.51 -20.36
N THR A 355 -18.17 7.40 -20.96
CA THR A 355 -18.47 8.72 -20.43
C THR A 355 -19.98 8.86 -20.24
N THR A 356 -20.38 9.45 -19.11
CA THR A 356 -21.78 9.77 -18.78
C THR A 356 -22.28 11.02 -19.49
N LYS A 357 -21.53 11.56 -20.46
CA LYS A 357 -21.97 12.69 -21.27
C LYS A 357 -23.19 12.28 -22.12
N PRO A 358 -24.30 13.03 -22.06
CA PRO A 358 -25.47 12.78 -22.88
C PRO A 358 -25.10 12.67 -24.37
N GLY A 359 -25.52 11.59 -25.02
CA GLY A 359 -25.29 11.33 -26.45
C GLY A 359 -23.96 10.62 -26.77
N SER A 360 -23.21 10.16 -25.76
CA SER A 360 -21.99 9.36 -25.99
C SER A 360 -22.30 7.96 -26.51
N LYS A 361 -21.42 7.41 -27.38
CA LYS A 361 -21.54 6.07 -27.99
C LYS A 361 -21.77 4.96 -26.96
N TYR A 362 -21.19 5.10 -25.77
CA TYR A 362 -21.27 4.11 -24.69
C TYR A 362 -21.83 4.72 -23.39
N GLU A 363 -22.74 5.67 -23.52
CA GLU A 363 -23.40 6.30 -22.37
C GLU A 363 -24.08 5.26 -21.47
N GLU A 364 -24.78 4.28 -22.03
CA GLU A 364 -25.46 3.21 -21.28
C GLU A 364 -24.49 2.43 -20.37
N VAL A 365 -23.34 2.02 -20.91
CA VAL A 365 -22.29 1.30 -20.17
C VAL A 365 -21.73 2.17 -19.03
N ALA A 366 -21.53 3.46 -19.28
CA ALA A 366 -21.05 4.40 -18.27
C ALA A 366 -22.07 4.57 -17.13
N LEU A 367 -23.36 4.67 -17.45
CA LEU A 367 -24.44 4.77 -16.47
C LEU A 367 -24.55 3.51 -15.61
N ILE A 368 -24.48 2.33 -16.21
CA ILE A 368 -24.48 1.05 -15.47
C ILE A 368 -23.27 0.99 -14.52
N GLN A 369 -22.10 1.46 -14.94
CA GLN A 369 -20.92 1.53 -14.08
C GLN A 369 -21.16 2.42 -12.86
N VAL A 370 -21.72 3.62 -13.06
CA VAL A 370 -22.03 4.54 -11.96
C VAL A 370 -23.05 3.92 -11.01
N LEU A 371 -24.16 3.39 -11.53
CA LEU A 371 -25.18 2.73 -10.72
C LEU A 371 -24.62 1.54 -9.92
N HIS A 372 -23.75 0.73 -10.53
CA HIS A 372 -23.05 -0.34 -9.83
C HIS A 372 -22.24 0.20 -8.65
N THR A 373 -21.46 1.27 -8.87
CA THR A 373 -20.64 1.88 -7.83
C THR A 373 -21.47 2.52 -6.72
N THR A 374 -22.57 3.21 -7.06
CA THR A 374 -23.51 3.81 -6.11
C THR A 374 -24.14 2.73 -5.23
N ILE A 375 -24.74 1.69 -5.81
CA ILE A 375 -25.35 0.59 -5.06
C ILE A 375 -24.32 -0.09 -4.13
N THR A 376 -23.10 -0.35 -4.63
CA THR A 376 -22.03 -0.97 -3.83
C THR A 376 -21.59 -0.08 -2.66
N SER A 377 -21.49 1.23 -2.87
CA SER A 377 -21.18 2.21 -1.83
C SER A 377 -22.28 2.27 -0.77
N CYS A 378 -23.54 2.33 -1.18
CA CYS A 378 -24.69 2.34 -0.26
C CYS A 378 -24.78 1.06 0.58
N GLN A 379 -24.41 -0.12 0.06
CA GLN A 379 -24.38 -1.35 0.86
C GLN A 379 -23.45 -1.24 2.08
N ARG A 380 -22.29 -0.58 1.94
CA ARG A 380 -21.38 -0.31 3.07
C ARG A 380 -21.98 0.72 4.02
N LEU A 381 -22.66 1.73 3.48
CA LEU A 381 -23.35 2.76 4.26
C LEU A 381 -24.44 2.17 5.16
N PHE A 382 -25.25 1.24 4.63
CA PHE A 382 -26.37 0.65 5.35
C PHE A 382 -25.94 -0.17 6.57
N GLU A 383 -24.73 -0.75 6.55
CA GLU A 383 -24.15 -1.41 7.71
C GLU A 383 -23.94 -0.42 8.87
N SER A 384 -23.32 0.74 8.59
CA SER A 384 -23.12 1.81 9.58
C SER A 384 -24.45 2.43 10.03
N VAL A 385 -25.40 2.61 9.11
CA VAL A 385 -26.74 3.12 9.44
C VAL A 385 -27.46 2.17 10.40
N ARG A 386 -27.37 0.85 10.19
CA ARG A 386 -27.99 -0.13 11.09
C ARG A 386 -27.49 0.01 12.53
N GLU A 387 -26.18 0.15 12.71
CA GLU A 387 -25.60 0.32 14.04
C GLU A 387 -25.99 1.66 14.67
N LEU A 388 -26.06 2.74 13.87
CA LEU A 388 -26.57 4.02 14.36
C LEU A 388 -28.05 3.97 14.75
N VAL A 389 -28.91 3.31 13.98
CA VAL A 389 -30.36 3.21 14.28
C VAL A 389 -30.57 2.54 15.65
N LYS A 390 -29.83 1.46 15.94
CA LYS A 390 -29.84 0.82 17.27
C LYS A 390 -29.37 1.79 18.35
N GLU A 391 -28.37 2.61 18.06
CA GLU A 391 -27.84 3.57 19.01
C GLU A 391 -28.81 4.73 19.30
N LEU A 392 -29.43 5.31 18.28
CA LEU A 392 -30.44 6.35 18.43
C LEU A 392 -31.59 5.86 19.34
N TRP A 393 -31.99 4.60 19.20
CA TRP A 393 -32.95 3.98 20.11
C TRP A 393 -32.45 3.92 21.57
N ARG A 394 -31.20 3.51 21.81
CA ARG A 394 -30.59 3.52 23.17
C ARG A 394 -30.52 4.92 23.75
N CYS A 395 -30.23 5.89 22.90
CA CYS A 395 -30.25 7.31 23.20
C CYS A 395 -31.67 7.89 23.26
N GLY A 396 -32.75 7.09 23.27
CA GLY A 396 -34.12 7.60 23.44
C GLY A 396 -34.55 8.58 22.34
N LEU A 397 -34.01 8.43 21.13
CA LEU A 397 -34.31 9.20 19.93
C LEU A 397 -35.01 8.29 18.89
N PRO A 398 -36.23 7.81 19.18
CA PRO A 398 -36.90 6.84 18.32
C PRO A 398 -37.36 7.46 16.99
N GLU A 399 -37.72 8.75 16.98
CA GLU A 399 -38.20 9.41 15.76
C GLU A 399 -37.09 9.46 14.70
N GLU A 400 -35.91 9.93 15.08
CA GLU A 400 -34.71 9.98 14.24
C GLU A 400 -34.28 8.59 13.78
N ALA A 401 -34.38 7.59 14.66
CA ALA A 401 -34.09 6.21 14.31
C ALA A 401 -35.06 5.69 13.23
N THR A 402 -36.37 5.94 13.37
CA THR A 402 -37.38 5.51 12.38
C THR A 402 -37.25 6.24 11.06
N THR A 403 -36.95 7.55 11.05
CA THR A 403 -36.82 8.32 9.82
C THR A 403 -35.63 7.83 9.00
N LEU A 404 -34.48 7.64 9.64
CA LEU A 404 -33.27 7.14 8.98
C LEU A 404 -33.47 5.73 8.43
N ALA A 405 -34.04 4.83 9.26
CA ALA A 405 -34.34 3.46 8.84
C ALA A 405 -35.30 3.45 7.64
N ARG A 406 -36.35 4.28 7.65
CA ARG A 406 -37.33 4.38 6.54
C ARG A 406 -36.68 4.89 5.25
N GLN A 407 -35.86 5.94 5.33
CA GLN A 407 -35.14 6.48 4.17
C GLN A 407 -34.21 5.43 3.56
N ALA A 408 -33.42 4.76 4.39
CA ALA A 408 -32.49 3.75 3.93
C ALA A 408 -33.20 2.49 3.38
N ASN A 409 -34.29 2.05 4.01
CA ASN A 409 -35.11 0.94 3.51
C ASN A 409 -35.81 1.28 2.19
N SER A 410 -36.29 2.53 2.01
CA SER A 410 -36.83 3.00 0.74
C SER A 410 -35.80 2.89 -0.39
N LEU A 411 -34.57 3.37 -0.15
CA LEU A 411 -33.49 3.29 -1.14
C LEU A 411 -33.08 1.83 -1.42
N LEU A 412 -33.02 0.97 -0.39
CA LEU A 412 -32.77 -0.47 -0.55
C LEU A 412 -33.82 -1.15 -1.43
N LEU A 413 -35.10 -0.83 -1.24
CA LEU A 413 -36.19 -1.35 -2.08
C LEU A 413 -36.04 -0.89 -3.54
N THR A 414 -35.74 0.39 -3.76
CA THR A 414 -35.47 0.95 -5.10
C THR A 414 -34.28 0.24 -5.77
N HIS A 415 -33.17 0.04 -5.05
CA HIS A 415 -32.02 -0.71 -5.57
C HIS A 415 -32.40 -2.14 -5.96
N ARG A 416 -33.18 -2.85 -5.13
CA ARG A 416 -33.61 -4.22 -5.42
C ARG A 416 -34.52 -4.29 -6.65
N ALA A 417 -35.50 -3.39 -6.74
CA ALA A 417 -36.44 -3.34 -7.85
C ALA A 417 -35.77 -2.98 -9.18
N SER A 418 -34.73 -2.15 -9.13
CA SER A 418 -33.99 -1.71 -10.31
C SER A 418 -32.97 -2.72 -10.84
N LEU A 419 -32.53 -3.72 -10.05
CA LEU A 419 -31.49 -4.66 -10.48
C LEU A 419 -31.82 -5.38 -11.80
N SER A 420 -33.01 -5.97 -11.91
CA SER A 420 -33.42 -6.69 -13.13
C SER A 420 -33.62 -5.77 -14.32
N ILE A 421 -33.92 -4.50 -14.05
CA ILE A 421 -34.03 -3.46 -15.07
C ILE A 421 -32.63 -3.12 -15.55
N ILE A 422 -31.71 -2.71 -14.67
CA ILE A 422 -30.34 -2.29 -15.02
C ILE A 422 -29.56 -3.43 -15.68
N TRP A 423 -29.58 -4.63 -15.10
CA TRP A 423 -28.90 -5.82 -15.61
C TRP A 423 -29.87 -6.74 -16.38
N CYS A 424 -30.55 -6.18 -17.38
CA CYS A 424 -31.45 -6.94 -18.24
C CYS A 424 -30.70 -7.88 -19.20
N ASN A 425 -31.45 -8.77 -19.86
CA ASN A 425 -30.91 -9.79 -20.77
C ASN A 425 -30.08 -9.19 -21.92
N ASP A 426 -30.44 -8.01 -22.42
CA ASP A 426 -29.70 -7.31 -23.48
C ASP A 426 -28.26 -6.95 -23.05
N ILE A 427 -28.03 -6.79 -21.74
CA ILE A 427 -26.72 -6.46 -21.16
C ILE A 427 -25.98 -7.73 -20.72
N THR A 428 -26.65 -8.61 -19.99
CA THR A 428 -26.03 -9.78 -19.36
C THR A 428 -25.91 -10.98 -20.29
N GLY A 429 -26.74 -11.06 -21.34
CA GLY A 429 -26.80 -12.20 -22.25
C GLY A 429 -27.47 -13.44 -21.64
N ALA A 430 -28.22 -13.29 -20.54
CA ALA A 430 -28.99 -14.39 -19.98
C ALA A 430 -30.23 -14.66 -20.86
N LEU A 431 -30.30 -15.82 -21.50
CA LEU A 431 -31.56 -16.34 -22.07
C LEU A 431 -32.40 -16.91 -20.92
N ALA A 432 -33.67 -16.52 -20.85
CA ALA A 432 -34.64 -17.28 -20.07
C ALA A 432 -34.68 -18.69 -20.67
N ALA A 433 -34.25 -19.70 -19.91
CA ALA A 433 -34.35 -21.08 -20.34
C ALA A 433 -35.83 -21.51 -20.33
N GLU A 434 -36.56 -21.21 -21.40
CA GLU A 434 -37.77 -21.97 -21.71
C GLU A 434 -37.31 -23.35 -22.18
N LYS A 435 -37.60 -24.37 -21.35
CA LYS A 435 -37.51 -25.76 -21.75
C LYS A 435 -38.56 -26.01 -22.81
N ASN A 436 -38.15 -26.02 -24.08
CA ASN A 436 -38.89 -26.72 -25.12
C ASN A 436 -38.26 -28.10 -25.28
N ASP A 437 -39.08 -29.14 -25.15
CA ASP A 437 -38.71 -30.55 -25.13
C ASP A 437 -38.37 -31.12 -26.53
N ASP A 438 -38.07 -30.29 -27.52
CA ASP A 438 -37.80 -30.76 -28.88
C ASP A 438 -36.32 -30.60 -29.26
N GLU A 439 -35.74 -31.75 -29.61
CA GLU A 439 -34.35 -31.98 -30.00
C GLU A 439 -33.95 -31.17 -31.25
N GLU A 440 -33.28 -30.03 -31.05
CA GLU A 440 -32.23 -29.52 -31.94
C GLU A 440 -31.48 -28.37 -31.23
N THR A 441 -30.27 -28.64 -30.73
CA THR A 441 -29.46 -27.64 -30.00
C THR A 441 -28.79 -26.67 -30.97
N ASN A 442 -29.58 -25.74 -31.52
CA ASN A 442 -29.03 -24.48 -32.01
C ASN A 442 -28.49 -23.70 -30.81
N PHE A 443 -27.17 -23.63 -30.66
CA PHE A 443 -26.51 -22.72 -29.74
C PHE A 443 -26.79 -21.27 -30.19
N ILE A 444 -27.92 -20.72 -29.78
CA ILE A 444 -28.18 -19.28 -29.89
C ILE A 444 -27.17 -18.62 -28.96
N ILE A 445 -26.06 -18.16 -29.50
CA ILE A 445 -25.09 -17.33 -28.77
C ILE A 445 -25.88 -16.10 -28.30
N PRO A 446 -26.01 -15.85 -26.99
CA PRO A 446 -26.76 -14.69 -26.53
C PRO A 446 -26.07 -13.42 -27.04
N THR A 447 -26.74 -12.73 -27.97
CA THR A 447 -26.26 -11.48 -28.56
C THR A 447 -26.42 -10.37 -27.53
N ARG A 448 -25.41 -10.22 -26.67
CA ARG A 448 -25.28 -9.05 -25.80
C ARG A 448 -25.15 -7.79 -26.66
N ARG A 449 -25.79 -6.70 -26.24
CA ARG A 449 -25.72 -5.40 -26.93
C ARG A 449 -24.29 -4.88 -27.03
N TYR A 450 -23.47 -5.19 -26.04
CA TYR A 450 -22.08 -4.77 -25.98
C TYR A 450 -21.14 -5.98 -25.89
N PRO A 451 -20.01 -5.98 -26.64
CA PRO A 451 -19.05 -7.09 -26.62
C PRO A 451 -18.14 -7.08 -25.38
N PHE A 452 -18.42 -6.24 -24.40
CA PHE A 452 -17.55 -6.04 -23.24
C PHE A 452 -17.80 -7.07 -22.13
N HIS A 453 -16.76 -7.34 -21.35
CA HIS A 453 -16.71 -8.44 -20.39
C HIS A 453 -16.36 -7.95 -18.97
N GLU A 454 -16.47 -6.65 -18.70
CA GLU A 454 -16.25 -6.10 -17.38
C GLU A 454 -17.29 -6.66 -16.39
N SER A 455 -16.83 -7.03 -15.19
CA SER A 455 -17.65 -7.69 -14.17
C SER A 455 -18.91 -6.90 -13.80
N PHE A 456 -18.80 -5.57 -13.70
CA PHE A 456 -19.91 -4.70 -13.33
C PHE A 456 -21.06 -4.69 -14.37
N LEU A 457 -20.80 -5.10 -15.62
CA LEU A 457 -21.83 -5.23 -16.66
C LEU A 457 -22.53 -6.58 -16.59
N LEU A 458 -21.78 -7.64 -16.27
CA LEU A 458 -22.29 -9.00 -16.32
C LEU A 458 -22.99 -9.41 -15.01
N PHE A 459 -22.53 -8.85 -13.90
CA PHE A 459 -22.99 -9.22 -12.58
C PHE A 459 -23.51 -7.99 -11.84
N PRO A 460 -24.77 -7.99 -11.37
CA PRO A 460 -25.25 -6.96 -10.48
C PRO A 460 -24.48 -7.01 -9.14
N PRO A 461 -24.37 -5.89 -8.44
CA PRO A 461 -23.74 -5.85 -7.12
C PRO A 461 -24.53 -6.74 -6.14
N THR A 462 -23.80 -7.46 -5.28
CA THR A 462 -24.41 -8.32 -4.25
C THR A 462 -25.01 -7.48 -3.13
N LEU A 463 -26.31 -7.61 -2.89
CA LEU A 463 -27.01 -6.93 -1.81
C LEU A 463 -26.96 -7.79 -0.53
N THR A 464 -25.97 -7.54 0.32
CA THR A 464 -25.82 -8.21 1.62
C THR A 464 -26.85 -7.70 2.61
N THR A 465 -27.04 -6.39 2.68
CA THR A 465 -28.04 -5.76 3.54
C THR A 465 -29.34 -5.66 2.76
N ARG A 466 -30.33 -6.44 3.19
CA ARG A 466 -31.64 -6.56 2.51
C ARG A 466 -32.72 -5.66 3.11
N HIS A 467 -32.58 -5.37 4.39
CA HIS A 467 -33.46 -4.53 5.19
C HIS A 467 -32.67 -4.07 6.42
N ILE A 468 -32.95 -2.86 6.89
CA ILE A 468 -32.45 -2.34 8.15
C ILE A 468 -33.56 -2.62 9.17
N ASP A 469 -33.39 -3.73 9.88
CA ASP A 469 -34.22 -4.10 11.02
C ASP A 469 -33.67 -3.46 12.28
N CYS A 470 -34.57 -2.86 13.05
CA CYS A 470 -34.37 -2.58 14.46
C CYS A 470 -35.57 -3.20 15.16
N ASP A 471 -35.36 -4.30 15.89
CA ASP A 471 -36.45 -5.03 16.58
C ASP A 471 -37.26 -4.15 17.56
N PHE A 472 -36.77 -2.94 17.82
CA PHE A 472 -37.27 -1.98 18.77
C PHE A 472 -38.02 -0.79 18.12
N LEU A 473 -38.16 -0.78 16.79
CA LEU A 473 -38.89 0.22 15.99
C LEU A 473 -40.00 -0.45 15.19
#